data_AF-A0A9E6JYL9-F1
#
_entry.id   AF-A0A9E6JYL9-F1
#
_cell.length_a   1.000
_cell.length_b   1.000
_cell.length_c   1.000
_cell.angle_alpha   90.00
_cell.angle_beta   90.00
_cell.angle_gamma   90.00
#
_symmetry.space_group_name_H-M   'P 1'
#
loop_
_entity.id
_entity.type
_entity.pdbx_description
1 polymer ?
#
loop_
_entity_poly.entity_id
_entity_poly.type
_entity_poly.pdbx_seq_one_letter_code
_entity_poly.pdbx_strand_id
1 'polypeptide(L)'
;MNNVSNLKQQHELAVCQEFLSKYNFQHSCNYQLIRPGNANTLEPDCICSNNLSIELLGVYDNSCQAEKLWSDAQNKIVSSKANIKLCTLENLQNSIRIKLSKLNQGKYGGSSGKILLLCNLQSPLLQDHVVKNYVEEYISFRADGFFEKYFYEIWITWKSESNGSIKIQRLE
;
A
#
# COMPACT_ATOMS: atom_id res chain seq x y z
N MET A 1 -2.09 -15.77 23.03
CA MET A 1 -2.21 -15.86 21.55
C MET A 1 -2.39 -14.48 20.91
N ASN A 2 -1.51 -13.49 21.19
CA ASN A 2 -1.66 -12.09 20.73
C ASN A 2 -0.51 -11.55 19.85
N ASN A 3 0.48 -12.36 19.47
CA ASN A 3 1.69 -11.84 18.80
C ASN A 3 1.52 -11.55 17.30
N VAL A 4 0.62 -12.26 16.58
CA VAL A 4 0.51 -12.14 15.12
C VAL A 4 -0.13 -10.80 14.69
N SER A 5 -1.15 -10.34 15.42
CA SER A 5 -1.79 -9.04 15.16
C SER A 5 -0.82 -7.88 15.37
N ASN A 6 0.13 -8.04 16.31
CA ASN A 6 1.09 -7.00 16.65
C ASN A 6 2.16 -6.82 15.55
N LEU A 7 2.71 -7.92 15.02
CA LEU A 7 3.75 -7.86 13.97
C LEU A 7 3.24 -7.23 12.66
N LYS A 8 2.04 -7.62 12.22
CA LYS A 8 1.43 -7.03 11.02
C LYS A 8 1.22 -5.53 11.19
N GLN A 9 0.61 -5.13 12.30
CA GLN A 9 0.36 -3.72 12.61
C GLN A 9 1.66 -2.91 12.71
N GLN A 10 2.70 -3.45 13.34
CA GLN A 10 4.02 -2.82 13.40
C GLN A 10 4.62 -2.62 12.00
N HIS A 11 4.52 -3.63 11.13
CA HIS A 11 4.98 -3.52 9.75
C HIS A 11 4.20 -2.42 8.99
N GLU A 12 2.87 -2.40 9.11
CA GLU A 12 2.03 -1.39 8.47
C GLU A 12 2.39 0.03 8.92
N LEU A 13 2.57 0.23 10.23
CA LEU A 13 2.99 1.51 10.80
C LEU A 13 4.38 1.94 10.31
N ALA A 14 5.34 1.02 10.25
CA ALA A 14 6.69 1.32 9.77
C ALA A 14 6.67 1.76 8.28
N VAL A 15 5.90 1.07 7.45
CA VAL A 15 5.73 1.44 6.02
C VAL A 15 5.05 2.81 5.89
N CYS A 16 3.97 3.06 6.64
CA CYS A 16 3.29 4.37 6.66
C CYS A 16 4.26 5.48 7.10
N GLN A 17 5.09 5.24 8.13
CA GLN A 17 6.03 6.22 8.65
C GLN A 17 7.14 6.55 7.65
N GLU A 18 7.70 5.53 6.97
CA GLU A 18 8.72 5.74 5.94
C GLU A 18 8.16 6.50 4.73
N PHE A 19 6.94 6.17 4.30
CA PHE A 19 6.22 6.92 3.26
C PHE A 19 6.04 8.39 3.67
N LEU A 20 5.50 8.65 4.87
CA LEU A 20 5.26 10.01 5.34
C LEU A 20 6.55 10.84 5.38
N SER A 21 7.68 10.25 5.80
CA SER A 21 8.97 10.96 5.78
C SER A 21 9.34 11.46 4.38
N LYS A 22 9.11 10.65 3.35
CA LYS A 22 9.41 11.02 1.96
C LYS A 22 8.38 11.98 1.39
N TYR A 23 7.11 11.75 1.67
CA TYR A 23 6.01 12.61 1.23
C TYR A 23 6.16 14.03 1.81
N ASN A 24 6.44 14.13 3.12
CA ASN A 24 6.69 15.38 3.83
C ASN A 24 7.86 16.15 3.23
N PHE A 25 8.96 15.45 2.93
CA PHE A 25 10.12 16.05 2.28
C PHE A 25 9.78 16.60 0.89
N GLN A 26 9.06 15.84 0.05
CA GLN A 26 8.69 16.25 -1.30
C GLN A 26 7.71 17.43 -1.34
N HIS A 27 6.81 17.53 -0.35
CA HIS A 27 5.74 18.54 -0.33
C HIS A 27 5.96 19.67 0.68
N SER A 28 7.11 19.71 1.36
CA SER A 28 7.40 20.67 2.44
C SER A 28 6.29 20.74 3.50
N CYS A 29 5.78 19.59 3.90
CA CYS A 29 4.71 19.46 4.90
C CYS A 29 5.18 18.61 6.10
N ASN A 30 4.32 18.45 7.11
CA ASN A 30 4.69 17.79 8.37
C ASN A 30 3.54 16.92 8.90
N TYR A 31 3.08 15.96 8.09
CA TYR A 31 2.13 14.95 8.55
C TYR A 31 2.83 13.96 9.48
N GLN A 32 2.18 13.62 10.59
CA GLN A 32 2.70 12.70 11.60
C GLN A 32 1.76 11.51 11.75
N LEU A 33 2.33 10.32 11.88
CA LEU A 33 1.57 9.11 12.22
C LEU A 33 1.14 9.20 13.69
N ILE A 34 -0.16 9.18 13.95
CA ILE A 34 -0.72 9.31 15.31
C ILE A 34 -0.92 7.92 15.92
N ARG A 35 -1.58 7.02 15.17
CA ARG A 35 -1.93 5.67 15.63
C ARG A 35 -2.31 4.76 14.46
N PRO A 36 -2.31 3.44 14.67
CA PRO A 36 -3.02 2.53 13.77
C PRO A 36 -4.53 2.83 13.78
N GLY A 37 -5.17 2.56 12.65
CA GLY A 37 -6.62 2.58 12.55
C GLY A 37 -7.29 1.34 13.11
N ASN A 38 -8.61 1.44 13.24
CA ASN A 38 -9.48 0.40 13.73
C ASN A 38 -10.52 -0.02 12.67
N ALA A 39 -10.38 -1.24 12.15
CA ALA A 39 -11.29 -1.79 11.15
C ALA A 39 -12.74 -1.94 11.66
N ASN A 40 -12.95 -2.13 12.97
CA ASN A 40 -14.29 -2.26 13.55
C ASN A 40 -15.08 -0.94 13.47
N THR A 41 -14.38 0.19 13.44
CA THR A 41 -14.96 1.52 13.26
C THR A 41 -14.81 2.02 11.82
N LEU A 42 -14.46 1.14 10.87
CA LEU A 42 -14.25 1.46 9.46
C LEU A 42 -13.21 2.57 9.26
N GLU A 43 -12.11 2.54 10.01
CA GLU A 43 -10.97 3.43 9.80
C GLU A 43 -9.97 2.82 8.80
N PRO A 44 -9.22 3.64 8.04
CA PRO A 44 -8.06 3.21 7.27
C PRO A 44 -6.92 2.70 8.16
N ASP A 45 -5.98 1.94 7.61
CA ASP A 45 -4.92 1.26 8.37
C ASP A 45 -4.07 2.19 9.27
N CYS A 46 -3.81 3.43 8.83
CA CYS A 46 -2.98 4.41 9.55
C CYS A 46 -3.70 5.76 9.68
N ILE A 47 -3.80 6.29 10.91
CA ILE A 47 -4.35 7.62 11.19
C ILE A 47 -3.21 8.61 11.40
N CYS A 48 -3.25 9.71 10.66
CA CYS A 48 -2.22 10.75 10.66
C CYS A 48 -2.79 12.10 11.13
N SER A 49 -1.91 13.06 11.38
CA SER A 49 -2.30 14.44 11.70
C SER A 49 -3.04 15.13 10.56
N ASN A 50 -3.70 16.24 10.87
CA ASN A 50 -4.35 17.13 9.90
C ASN A 50 -5.42 16.43 9.03
N ASN A 51 -6.22 15.55 9.63
CA ASN A 51 -7.29 14.79 8.95
C ASN A 51 -6.81 14.04 7.71
N LEU A 52 -5.59 13.50 7.78
CA LEU A 52 -5.03 12.59 6.79
C LEU A 52 -5.05 11.17 7.34
N SER A 53 -5.45 10.22 6.51
CA SER A 53 -5.37 8.80 6.79
C SER A 53 -4.70 8.09 5.63
N ILE A 54 -4.04 6.97 5.90
CA ILE A 54 -3.43 6.10 4.88
C ILE A 54 -4.10 4.74 4.97
N GLU A 55 -4.64 4.28 3.85
CA GLU A 55 -5.00 2.89 3.63
C GLU A 55 -3.83 2.18 2.98
N LEU A 56 -3.31 1.13 3.61
CA LEU A 56 -2.18 0.38 3.09
C LEU A 56 -2.64 -0.81 2.25
N LEU A 57 -1.89 -1.07 1.19
CA LEU A 57 -2.09 -2.20 0.31
C LEU A 57 -0.74 -2.82 -0.01
N GLY A 58 -0.44 -4.00 0.53
CA GLY A 58 0.68 -4.82 0.06
C GLY A 58 0.36 -5.45 -1.28
N VAL A 59 1.20 -5.22 -2.29
CA VAL A 59 1.07 -5.79 -3.63
C VAL A 59 2.23 -6.76 -3.88
N TYR A 60 1.89 -8.01 -4.08
CA TYR A 60 2.83 -9.12 -4.20
C TYR A 60 2.78 -9.69 -5.63
N ASP A 61 3.82 -10.41 -6.03
CA ASP A 61 3.88 -11.12 -7.29
C ASP A 61 2.80 -12.20 -7.38
N ASN A 62 2.53 -12.88 -6.26
CA ASN A 62 1.47 -13.88 -6.12
C ASN A 62 1.18 -14.19 -4.64
N SER A 63 0.12 -14.97 -4.41
CA SER A 63 -0.31 -15.37 -3.05
C SER A 63 0.73 -16.20 -2.29
N CYS A 64 1.50 -17.04 -2.99
CA CYS A 64 2.57 -17.85 -2.39
C CYS A 64 3.69 -16.97 -1.84
N GLN A 65 4.07 -15.90 -2.56
CA GLN A 65 5.03 -14.92 -2.08
C GLN A 65 4.54 -14.23 -0.80
N ALA A 66 3.29 -13.77 -0.77
CA ALA A 66 2.70 -13.16 0.41
C ALA A 66 2.70 -14.12 1.60
N GLU A 67 2.24 -15.36 1.39
CA GLU A 67 2.19 -16.41 2.42
C GLU A 67 3.58 -16.71 2.99
N LYS A 68 4.59 -16.81 2.12
CA LYS A 68 5.97 -17.04 2.52
C LYS A 68 6.50 -15.89 3.39
N LEU A 69 6.37 -14.64 2.93
CA LEU A 69 6.81 -13.45 3.69
C LEU A 69 6.21 -13.42 5.11
N TRP A 70 4.91 -13.65 5.22
CA TRP A 70 4.22 -13.59 6.51
C TRP A 70 4.48 -14.80 7.40
N SER A 71 4.75 -15.96 6.81
CA SER A 71 5.12 -17.16 7.57
C SER A 71 6.56 -17.12 8.05
N ASP A 72 7.49 -16.63 7.23
CA ASP A 72 8.88 -16.39 7.61
C ASP A 72 8.96 -15.38 8.77
N ALA A 73 8.19 -14.29 8.71
CA ALA A 73 8.07 -13.32 9.81
C ALA A 73 7.51 -13.93 11.13
N GLN A 74 6.85 -15.09 11.04
CA GLN A 74 6.32 -15.85 12.18
C GLN A 74 7.18 -17.06 12.56
N ASN A 75 8.34 -17.25 11.93
CA ASN A 75 9.17 -18.47 12.04
C ASN A 75 8.38 -19.75 11.72
N LYS A 76 7.48 -19.70 10.74
CA LYS A 76 6.70 -20.85 10.24
C LYS A 76 7.22 -21.27 8.87
N ILE A 77 7.49 -22.57 8.74
CA ILE A 77 7.90 -23.15 7.46
C ILE A 77 6.65 -23.44 6.63
N VAL A 78 6.62 -22.95 5.39
CA VAL A 78 5.56 -23.25 4.42
C VAL A 78 6.17 -24.03 3.26
N SER A 79 5.49 -25.09 2.82
CA SER A 79 5.93 -25.95 1.72
C SER A 79 5.34 -25.56 0.36
N SER A 80 4.73 -24.37 0.23
CA SER A 80 4.04 -23.98 -0.98
C SER A 80 5.03 -23.86 -2.16
N LYS A 81 4.74 -24.55 -3.26
CA LYS A 81 5.52 -24.44 -4.49
C LYS A 81 5.29 -23.05 -5.09
N ALA A 82 6.37 -22.30 -5.29
CA ALA A 82 6.31 -20.98 -5.88
C ALA A 82 5.85 -21.08 -7.34
N ASN A 83 4.78 -20.34 -7.67
CA ASN A 83 4.52 -20.00 -9.06
C ASN A 83 5.48 -18.85 -9.41
N ILE A 84 6.36 -19.04 -10.40
CA ILE A 84 7.45 -18.09 -10.70
C ILE A 84 6.93 -16.84 -11.44
N LYS A 85 5.65 -16.81 -11.85
CA LYS A 85 5.09 -15.66 -12.58
C LYS A 85 5.11 -14.40 -11.69
N LEU A 86 5.89 -13.40 -12.14
CA LEU A 86 6.00 -12.09 -11.51
C LEU A 86 4.90 -11.20 -12.07
N CYS A 87 3.86 -10.99 -11.26
CA CYS A 87 2.66 -10.26 -11.67
C CYS A 87 2.42 -9.00 -10.81
N THR A 88 3.43 -8.46 -10.09
CA THR A 88 3.21 -7.34 -9.15
C THR A 88 2.46 -6.15 -9.77
N LEU A 89 2.83 -5.72 -10.99
CA LEU A 89 2.16 -4.58 -11.64
C LEU A 89 0.77 -4.93 -12.22
N GLU A 90 0.59 -6.16 -12.71
CA GLU A 90 -0.75 -6.67 -13.09
C GLU A 90 -1.67 -6.72 -11.84
N ASN A 91 -1.11 -7.17 -10.72
CA ASN A 91 -1.81 -7.28 -9.44
C ASN A 91 -2.08 -5.91 -8.82
N LEU A 92 -1.24 -4.90 -9.07
CA LEU A 92 -1.40 -3.54 -8.58
C LEU A 92 -2.75 -2.96 -9.03
N GLN A 93 -3.03 -2.98 -10.33
CA GLN A 93 -4.26 -2.39 -10.86
C GLN A 93 -5.51 -3.11 -10.33
N ASN A 94 -5.48 -4.45 -10.27
CA ASN A 94 -6.57 -5.23 -9.68
C ASN A 94 -6.76 -4.92 -8.18
N SER A 95 -5.67 -4.74 -7.44
CA SER A 95 -5.72 -4.44 -6.01
C SER A 95 -6.26 -3.03 -5.72
N ILE A 96 -5.86 -2.04 -6.54
CA ILE A 96 -6.43 -0.69 -6.51
C ILE A 96 -7.94 -0.75 -6.77
N ARG A 97 -8.36 -1.47 -7.82
CA ARG A 97 -9.79 -1.65 -8.16
C ARG A 97 -10.59 -2.20 -6.98
N ILE A 98 -10.05 -3.20 -6.27
CA ILE A 98 -10.70 -3.77 -5.08
C ILE A 98 -10.84 -2.73 -3.96
N LYS A 99 -9.79 -1.95 -3.68
CA LYS A 99 -9.83 -0.91 -2.63
C LYS A 99 -10.78 0.24 -2.99
N LEU A 100 -10.81 0.67 -4.25
CA LEU A 100 -11.77 1.68 -4.75
C LEU A 100 -13.22 1.17 -4.66
N SER A 101 -13.47 -0.09 -5.03
CA SER A 101 -14.80 -0.69 -4.87
C SER A 101 -15.29 -0.66 -3.42
N LYS A 102 -14.41 -0.99 -2.45
CA LYS A 102 -14.72 -0.89 -1.02
C LYS A 102 -15.04 0.55 -0.60
N LEU A 103 -14.26 1.53 -1.04
CA LEU A 103 -14.52 2.95 -0.78
C LEU A 103 -15.87 3.38 -1.34
N ASN A 104 -16.20 2.97 -2.56
CA ASN A 104 -17.47 3.27 -3.21
C ASN A 104 -18.67 2.70 -2.42
N GLN A 105 -18.50 1.50 -1.86
CA GLN A 105 -19.47 0.84 -0.96
C GLN A 105 -19.54 1.46 0.45
N GLY A 106 -18.83 2.56 0.71
CA GLY A 106 -18.86 3.24 2.02
C GLY A 106 -18.00 2.58 3.09
N LYS A 107 -17.10 1.65 2.74
CA LYS A 107 -15.98 1.33 3.64
C LYS A 107 -15.13 2.60 3.81
N TYR A 108 -14.50 2.76 4.97
CA TYR A 108 -13.77 3.98 5.39
C TYR A 108 -14.63 5.14 5.94
N GLY A 109 -15.92 4.91 6.21
CA GLY A 109 -16.81 5.92 6.79
C GLY A 109 -16.41 6.43 8.19
N GLY A 110 -15.50 5.74 8.89
CA GLY A 110 -14.94 6.19 10.17
C GLY A 110 -13.88 7.28 10.06
N SER A 111 -13.42 7.61 8.84
CA SER A 111 -12.40 8.64 8.61
C SER A 111 -13.05 9.89 8.03
N SER A 112 -13.02 11.00 8.78
CA SER A 112 -13.44 12.32 8.35
C SER A 112 -12.26 13.11 7.78
N GLY A 113 -11.80 12.77 6.58
CA GLY A 113 -10.60 13.40 6.04
C GLY A 113 -10.15 12.89 4.69
N LYS A 114 -8.95 13.33 4.28
CA LYS A 114 -8.28 12.84 3.09
C LYS A 114 -7.74 11.43 3.37
N ILE A 115 -8.04 10.48 2.50
CA ILE A 115 -7.50 9.13 2.59
C ILE A 115 -6.56 8.92 1.41
N LEU A 116 -5.30 8.66 1.69
CA LEU A 116 -4.32 8.22 0.68
C LEU A 116 -4.39 6.70 0.57
N LEU A 117 -4.39 6.16 -0.65
CA LEU A 117 -4.14 4.75 -0.86
C LEU A 117 -2.65 4.55 -1.12
N LEU A 118 -1.96 3.84 -0.23
CA LEU A 118 -0.54 3.52 -0.36
C LEU A 118 -0.35 2.08 -0.79
N CYS A 119 0.07 1.90 -2.04
CA CYS A 119 0.37 0.60 -2.64
C CYS A 119 1.85 0.27 -2.45
N ASN A 120 2.15 -0.66 -1.54
CA ASN A 120 3.51 -1.10 -1.24
C ASN A 120 3.87 -2.32 -2.08
N LEU A 121 4.71 -2.12 -3.09
CA LEU A 121 5.14 -3.13 -4.05
C LEU A 121 6.23 -4.00 -3.42
N GLN A 122 5.91 -5.28 -3.20
CA GLN A 122 6.72 -6.22 -2.44
C GLN A 122 7.51 -7.21 -3.32
N SER A 123 7.86 -6.82 -4.55
CA SER A 123 8.66 -7.70 -5.41
C SER A 123 10.17 -7.43 -5.27
N PRO A 124 10.97 -8.45 -4.93
CA PRO A 124 12.43 -8.30 -4.77
C PRO A 124 13.16 -8.11 -6.10
N LEU A 125 12.50 -8.35 -7.23
CA LEU A 125 13.06 -8.23 -8.58
C LEU A 125 12.52 -7.00 -9.32
N LEU A 126 11.77 -6.13 -8.62
CA LEU A 126 11.24 -4.91 -9.20
C LEU A 126 12.37 -3.91 -9.43
N GLN A 127 12.42 -3.38 -10.65
CA GLN A 127 13.42 -2.39 -11.06
C GLN A 127 12.77 -1.02 -11.22
N ASP A 128 13.50 0.03 -10.88
CA ASP A 128 13.06 1.41 -10.91
C ASP A 128 12.50 1.80 -12.27
N HIS A 129 13.16 1.39 -13.35
CA HIS A 129 12.73 1.72 -14.71
C HIS A 129 11.42 1.03 -15.08
N VAL A 130 11.17 -0.19 -14.59
CA VAL A 130 9.92 -0.93 -14.83
C VAL A 130 8.76 -0.22 -14.14
N VAL A 131 8.97 0.25 -12.90
CA VAL A 131 7.97 1.05 -12.18
C VAL A 131 7.70 2.37 -12.90
N LYS A 132 8.75 3.04 -13.37
CA LYS A 132 8.61 4.31 -14.11
C LYS A 132 7.79 4.12 -15.38
N ASN A 133 8.12 3.13 -16.20
CA ASN A 133 7.38 2.83 -17.43
C ASN A 133 5.91 2.53 -17.13
N TYR A 134 5.64 1.74 -16.07
CA TYR A 134 4.27 1.45 -15.65
C TYR A 134 3.50 2.72 -15.29
N VAL A 135 4.10 3.65 -14.53
CA VAL A 135 3.44 4.91 -14.16
C VAL A 135 3.14 5.77 -15.39
N GLU A 136 4.03 5.78 -16.38
CA GLU A 136 3.84 6.50 -17.65
C GLU A 136 2.71 5.90 -18.51
N GLU A 137 2.55 4.58 -18.47
CA GLU A 137 1.52 3.84 -19.22
C GLU A 137 0.21 3.65 -18.45
N TYR A 138 0.17 4.04 -17.18
CA TYR A 138 -0.96 3.80 -16.29
C TYR A 138 -2.20 4.60 -16.72
N ILE A 139 -3.33 3.90 -16.88
CA ILE A 139 -4.63 4.51 -17.17
C ILE A 139 -5.39 4.67 -15.86
N SER A 140 -5.65 5.93 -15.49
CA SER A 140 -6.34 6.29 -14.26
C SER A 140 -7.81 5.87 -14.25
N PHE A 141 -8.25 5.25 -13.14
CA PHE A 141 -9.66 4.95 -12.87
C PHE A 141 -10.51 6.21 -12.67
N ARG A 142 -9.87 7.35 -12.37
CA ARG A 142 -10.57 8.64 -12.24
C ARG A 142 -10.87 9.24 -13.60
N ALA A 143 -9.99 9.02 -14.58
CA ALA A 143 -10.13 9.61 -15.91
C ALA A 143 -11.22 8.93 -16.76
N ASP A 144 -11.44 7.63 -16.56
CA ASP A 144 -12.47 6.84 -17.24
C ASP A 144 -13.84 6.85 -16.52
N GLY A 145 -13.91 7.49 -15.34
CA GLY A 145 -15.13 7.58 -14.53
C GLY A 145 -15.58 6.23 -13.97
N PHE A 146 -14.68 5.26 -13.81
CA PHE A 146 -15.04 3.89 -13.41
C PHE A 146 -15.73 3.82 -12.04
N PHE A 147 -15.38 4.72 -11.11
CA PHE A 147 -15.97 4.80 -9.77
C PHE A 147 -16.61 6.17 -9.50
N GLU A 148 -17.53 6.24 -8.53
CA GLU A 148 -18.09 7.54 -8.10
C GLU A 148 -17.22 8.19 -7.00
N LYS A 149 -16.60 7.37 -6.14
CA LYS A 149 -15.74 7.81 -5.05
C LYS A 149 -14.30 7.36 -5.24
N TYR A 150 -13.37 8.22 -4.86
CA TYR A 150 -11.94 8.02 -5.02
C TYR A 150 -11.17 8.34 -3.73
N PHE A 151 -10.06 7.64 -3.53
CA PHE A 151 -9.04 8.08 -2.58
C PHE A 151 -8.53 9.46 -3.00
N TYR A 152 -8.08 10.25 -2.03
CA TYR A 152 -7.59 11.60 -2.30
C TYR A 152 -6.44 11.58 -3.30
N GLU A 153 -5.46 10.70 -3.05
CA GLU A 153 -4.35 10.36 -3.94
C GLU A 153 -4.07 8.86 -3.84
N ILE A 154 -3.46 8.30 -4.88
CA ILE A 154 -2.94 6.94 -4.91
C ILE A 154 -1.43 7.01 -5.12
N TRP A 155 -0.69 6.38 -4.21
CA TRP A 155 0.77 6.35 -4.23
C TRP A 155 1.28 4.92 -4.30
N ILE A 156 2.41 4.74 -4.97
CA ILE A 156 3.18 3.50 -4.94
C ILE A 156 4.47 3.70 -4.14
N THR A 157 4.87 2.66 -3.41
CA THR A 157 6.18 2.54 -2.76
C THR A 157 6.86 1.27 -3.25
N TRP A 158 8.17 1.32 -3.46
CA TRP A 158 8.97 0.13 -3.76
C TRP A 158 10.40 0.30 -3.26
N LYS A 159 11.09 -0.83 -3.08
CA LYS A 159 12.52 -0.82 -2.76
C LYS A 159 13.32 -0.72 -4.04
N SER A 160 14.13 0.33 -4.17
CA SER A 160 15.00 0.52 -5.33
C SER A 160 16.11 -0.52 -5.35
N GLU A 161 16.34 -1.12 -6.52
CA GLU A 161 17.44 -2.02 -6.80
C GLU A 161 18.80 -1.32 -6.74
N SER A 162 18.84 0.00 -6.99
CA SER A 162 20.09 0.76 -7.10
C SER A 162 20.81 0.94 -5.76
N ASN A 163 20.06 1.15 -4.68
CA ASN A 163 20.62 1.50 -3.38
C ASN A 163 19.83 0.90 -2.19
N GLY A 164 18.79 0.11 -2.47
CA GLY A 164 17.94 -0.50 -1.45
C GLY A 164 17.04 0.49 -0.70
N SER A 165 17.04 1.77 -1.07
CA SER A 165 16.16 2.77 -0.43
C SER A 165 14.73 2.63 -0.94
N ILE A 166 13.75 2.93 -0.08
CA ILE A 166 12.36 3.03 -0.53
C ILE A 166 12.21 4.27 -1.43
N LYS A 167 11.51 4.11 -2.54
CA LYS A 167 11.07 5.20 -3.42
C LYS A 167 9.56 5.35 -3.34
N ILE A 168 9.08 6.56 -3.64
CA ILE A 168 7.66 6.88 -3.70
C ILE A 168 7.35 7.56 -5.03
N GLN A 169 6.19 7.25 -5.61
CA GLN A 169 5.69 7.90 -6.81
C GLN A 169 4.17 8.00 -6.74
N ARG A 170 3.63 9.14 -7.15
CA ARG A 170 2.19 9.32 -7.27
C ARG A 170 1.70 8.64 -8.53
N LEU A 171 0.58 7.93 -8.42
CA LEU A 171 -0.10 7.23 -9.51
C LEU A 171 -1.39 7.95 -9.92
N GLU A 172 -2.18 8.44 -8.95
CA GLU A 172 -3.41 9.26 -9.17
C GLU A 172 -3.54 10.38 -8.14
#